data_AF-A0A0D0SAQ5-F1
#
_entry.id   AF-A0A0D0SAQ5-F1
#
_cell.length_a   1.000
_cell.length_b   1.000
_cell.length_c   1.000
_cell.angle_alpha   90.00
_cell.angle_beta   90.00
_cell.angle_gamma   90.00
#
_symmetry.space_group_name_H-M   'P 1'
#
loop_
_entity.id
_entity.type
_entity.pdbx_description
1 polymer ?
#
loop_
_entity_poly.entity_id
_entity_poly.type
_entity_poly.pdbx_seq_one_letter_code
_entity_poly.pdbx_strand_id
1 'polypeptide(L)' 'MIEGVEVAIFTYEKPGNKHKVSLRSNGKIDVSEICVSYGGGGHAVAAGCTVSGTRKEVENMILNDVIKKLGE' A
#
# COMPACT_ATOMS: atom_id res chain seq x y z
N MET A 1 -5.56 -14.31 -3.01
CA MET A 1 -5.48 -13.73 -1.65
C MET A 1 -6.09 -14.71 -0.66
N ILE A 2 -5.87 -14.50 0.64
CA ILE A 2 -6.52 -15.29 1.69
C ILE A 2 -8.01 -14.91 1.72
N GLU A 3 -8.90 -15.89 1.95
CA GLU A 3 -10.33 -15.65 2.09
C GLU A 3 -10.61 -14.61 3.19
N GLY A 4 -11.52 -13.66 2.91
CA GLY A 4 -11.85 -12.56 3.82
C GLY A 4 -10.88 -11.37 3.81
N VAL A 5 -9.75 -11.44 3.10
CA VAL A 5 -8.80 -10.31 2.97
C VAL A 5 -9.13 -9.48 1.74
N GLU A 6 -9.43 -8.20 1.91
CA GLU A 6 -9.68 -7.26 0.80
C GLU A 6 -8.40 -6.64 0.24
N VAL A 7 -7.44 -6.30 1.11
CA VAL A 7 -6.16 -5.73 0.71
C VAL A 7 -5.03 -6.39 1.50
N ALA A 8 -4.00 -6.85 0.79
CA ALA A 8 -2.75 -7.33 1.37
C ALA A 8 -1.63 -6.33 1.10
N ILE A 9 -0.85 -6.02 2.14
CA ILE A 9 0.24 -5.04 2.09
C ILE A 9 1.54 -5.76 2.49
N PHE A 10 2.58 -5.58 1.68
CA PHE A 10 3.93 -6.05 1.99
C PHE A 10 4.89 -4.87 2.04
N THR A 11 5.64 -4.73 3.13
CA THR A 11 6.69 -3.72 3.29
C THR A 11 8.06 -4.38 3.31
N TYR A 12 8.99 -3.86 2.53
CA TYR A 12 10.38 -4.31 2.48
C TYR A 12 11.29 -3.14 2.82
N GLU A 13 12.03 -3.24 3.91
CA GLU A 13 13.02 -2.23 4.28
C GLU A 13 14.12 -2.13 3.21
N LYS A 14 14.54 -0.89 2.95
CA LYS A 14 15.59 -0.52 2.01
C LYS A 14 16.57 0.44 2.69
N PRO A 15 17.84 0.46 2.25
CA PRO A 15 18.80 1.44 2.73
C PRO A 15 18.30 2.88 2.59
N GLY A 16 18.71 3.74 3.53
CA GLY A 16 18.37 5.16 3.51
C GLY A 16 16.98 5.48 4.07
N ASN A 17 16.52 4.74 5.09
CA ASN A 17 15.23 4.94 5.76
C ASN A 17 14.06 4.92 4.77
N LYS A 18 14.02 3.89 3.93
CA LYS A 18 13.02 3.72 2.87
C LYS A 18 12.40 2.35 2.97
N HIS A 19 11.16 2.25 2.52
CA HIS A 19 10.45 0.99 2.40
C HIS A 19 9.84 0.88 1.02
N LYS A 20 10.12 -0.23 0.33
CA LYS A 20 9.33 -0.63 -0.83
C LYS A 20 8.02 -1.22 -0.30
N VAL A 21 6.89 -0.70 -0.75
CA VAL A 21 5.56 -1.19 -0.40
C VAL A 21 4.94 -1.83 -1.63
N SER A 22 4.28 -2.97 -1.44
CA SER A 22 3.53 -3.66 -2.49
C SER A 22 2.14 -3.99 -1.98
N LEU A 23 1.12 -3.55 -2.72
CA LEU A 23 -0.28 -3.74 -2.39
C LEU A 23 -0.92 -4.71 -3.39
N ARG A 24 -1.81 -5.55 -2.89
CA ARG A 24 -2.69 -6.42 -3.67
C ARG A 24 -4.12 -6.26 -3.16
N SER A 25 -5.10 -6.22 -4.06
CA SER A 25 -6.51 -6.05 -3.73
C SER A 25 -7.34 -7.17 -4.35
N ASN A 26 -8.50 -7.46 -3.76
CA ASN A 26 -9.45 -8.46 -4.29
C ASN A 26 -10.41 -7.86 -5.31
N GLY A 27 -10.24 -6.56 -5.62
CA GLY A 27 -10.99 -5.85 -6.63
C GLY A 27 -11.95 -4.80 -6.09
N LYS A 28 -12.24 -4.73 -4.77
CA LYS A 28 -13.10 -3.65 -4.27
C LYS A 28 -12.37 -2.32 -4.12
N ILE A 29 -11.07 -2.37 -3.85
CA ILE A 29 -10.24 -1.18 -3.67
C ILE A 29 -9.24 -1.07 -4.83
N ASP A 30 -9.21 0.07 -5.49
CA ASP A 30 -8.13 0.44 -6.40
C ASP A 30 -6.88 0.81 -5.59
N VAL A 31 -5.92 -0.11 -5.51
CA VAL A 31 -4.66 0.11 -4.79
C VAL A 31 -3.65 0.93 -5.59
N SER A 32 -3.90 1.16 -6.89
CA SER A 32 -3.04 2.01 -7.70
C SER A 32 -3.17 3.47 -7.31
N GLU A 33 -4.38 3.95 -6.99
CA GLU A 33 -4.62 5.31 -6.51
C GLU A 33 -3.80 5.61 -5.24
N ILE A 34 -3.76 4.66 -4.30
CA ILE A 34 -2.95 4.76 -3.09
C ILE A 34 -1.47 4.82 -3.45
N CYS A 35 -0.98 3.96 -4.34
CA CYS A 35 0.44 3.95 -4.67
C CYS A 35 0.88 5.22 -5.43
N VAL A 36 0.02 5.79 -6.27
CA VAL A 36 0.28 7.01 -7.03
C VAL A 36 0.48 8.22 -6.10
N SER A 37 -0.28 8.32 -5.00
CA SER A 37 -0.10 9.42 -4.02
C SER A 37 1.30 9.42 -3.37
N TYR A 38 1.97 8.26 -3.36
CA TYR A 38 3.34 8.08 -2.88
C TYR A 38 4.39 8.05 -4.00
N GLY A 39 4.06 8.54 -5.20
CA GLY A 39 4.97 8.56 -6.35
C GLY A 39 5.28 7.18 -6.93
N GLY A 40 4.46 6.18 -6.62
CA GLY A 40 4.49 4.85 -7.23
C GLY A 40 3.47 4.71 -8.36
N GLY A 41 2.97 3.48 -8.52
CA GLY A 41 1.94 3.18 -9.52
C GLY A 41 1.70 1.68 -9.68
N GLY A 42 0.90 1.32 -10.69
CA GLY A 42 0.55 -0.06 -11.00
C GLY A 42 -0.85 -0.17 -11.58
N HIS A 43 -1.52 -1.26 -11.25
CA HIS A 43 -2.90 -1.56 -11.67
C HIS A 43 -3.84 -1.57 -10.46
N ALA A 44 -5.13 -1.44 -10.71
CA ALA A 44 -6.17 -1.38 -9.67
C ALA A 44 -6.07 -2.49 -8.60
N VAL A 45 -5.67 -3.71 -8.98
CA VAL A 45 -5.54 -4.85 -8.06
C VAL A 45 -4.11 -5.15 -7.62
N ALA A 46 -3.10 -4.46 -8.18
CA ALA A 46 -1.70 -4.71 -7.89
C ALA A 46 -0.83 -3.48 -8.20
N ALA A 47 -0.33 -2.85 -7.15
CA ALA A 47 0.48 -1.64 -7.25
C ALA A 47 1.61 -1.62 -6.21
N GLY A 48 2.54 -0.68 -6.35
CA GLY A 48 3.60 -0.47 -5.38
C GLY A 48 4.19 0.92 -5.43
N CYS A 49 4.82 1.31 -4.33
CA CYS A 49 5.51 2.59 -4.14
C CYS A 49 6.76 2.40 -3.28
N THR A 50 7.62 3.41 -3.22
CA THR A 50 8.72 3.47 -2.26
C THR A 50 8.53 4.69 -1.39
N VAL A 51 8.34 4.46 -0.09
CA VAL A 51 8.06 5.52 0.89
C VAL A 51 9.28 5.71 1.77
N SER A 52 9.61 6.96 2.09
CA SER A 52 10.68 7.27 3.05
C SER A 52 10.06 7.42 4.44
N GLY A 53 10.72 6.90 5.45
CA GLY A 53 10.24 6.90 6.82
C GLY A 53 10.65 5.63 7.56
N THR A 54 10.49 5.66 8.87
CA THR A 54 10.63 4.47 9.72
C THR A 54 9.52 3.47 9.39
N ARG A 55 9.75 2.19 9.72
CA ARG A 55 8.75 1.13 9.55
C ARG A 55 7.37 1.52 10.05
N LYS A 56 7.28 2.09 11.26
CA LYS A 56 6.00 2.45 11.90
C LYS A 56 5.29 3.61 11.19
N GLU A 57 6.04 4.59 10.71
CA GLU A 57 5.48 5.69 9.91
C GLU A 57 4.91 5.16 8.60
N VAL A 58 5.68 4.34 7.88
CA VAL A 58 5.23 3.76 6.60
C VAL A 58 4.01 2.86 6.79
N GLU A 59 4.01 1.99 7.81
CA GLU A 59 2.84 1.15 8.14
C GLU A 59 1.59 2.01 8.40
N ASN A 60 1.70 3.05 9.24
CA ASN A 60 0.58 3.94 9.56
C ASN A 60 0.07 4.71 8.34
N MET A 61 0.96 5.25 7.51
CA MET A 61 0.60 6.00 6.31
C MET A 61 -0.22 5.13 5.35
N ILE A 62 0.30 3.95 5.02
CA ILE A 62 -0.37 3.04 4.08
C ILE A 62 -1.68 2.49 4.65
N LEU A 63 -1.70 2.10 5.93
CA LEU A 63 -2.93 1.59 6.58
C LEU A 63 -4.03 2.65 6.63
N ASN A 64 -3.69 3.90 6.94
CA ASN A 64 -4.67 4.98 6.99
C ASN A 64 -5.35 5.20 5.63
N ASP A 65 -4.59 5.16 4.53
CA ASP A 65 -5.18 5.36 3.20
C ASP A 65 -6.01 4.15 2.75
N VAL A 66 -5.59 2.92 3.09
CA VAL A 66 -6.41 1.72 2.85
C VAL A 66 -7.70 1.77 3.66
N ILE A 67 -7.66 2.18 4.94
CA ILE A 67 -8.85 2.29 5.80
C ILE A 67 -9.82 3.34 5.27
N LYS A 68 -9.32 4.50 4.81
CA LYS A 68 -10.16 5.52 4.17
C LYS A 68 -10.89 4.94 2.95
N LYS A 69 -10.16 4.23 2.07
CA LYS A 69 -10.73 3.57 0.88
C LYS A 69 -11.70 2.43 1.20
N LEU A 70 -11.61 1.79 2.36
CA LEU A 70 -12.56 0.76 2.81
C LEU A 70 -13.91 1.35 3.29
N GLY A 71 -13.94 2.62 3.69
CA GLY A 71 -15.13 3.31 4.16
C GLY A 71 -15.85 4.16 3.11
N GLU A 72 -15.30 4.24 1.89
CA GLU A 72 -15.94 4.82 0.70
C GLU A 72 -16.93 3.82 0.07
#